data_AF-A0A183E4W1-F1
#
_entry.id   AF-A0A183E4W1-F1
#
_cell.length_a   1.000
_cell.length_b   1.000
_cell.length_c   1.000
_cell.angle_alpha   90.00
_cell.angle_beta   90.00
_cell.angle_gamma   90.00
#
_symmetry.space_group_name_H-M   'P 1'
#
loop_
_entity.id
_entity.type
_entity.pdbx_description
1 polymer ?
#
loop_
_entity_poly.entity_id
_entity_poly.type
_entity_poly.pdbx_seq_one_letter_code
_entity_poly.pdbx_strand_id
1 'polypeptide(L)'
;MDIRRTENIDEVVDVDEVVDERLPKILYQQSKPLKVGYIEADGNCLFRSVAFCLAGSDDEHIAVRQSVAKFEKKYNDQFREIKNMTGRAWKKHLSGIATEGKWATEVEIFALASLLEADIWTYLGGKWLRYRPLFVVEGDGALHS
;
A
#
# COMPACT_ATOMS: atom_id res chain seq x y z
N MET A 1 -4.87 10.55 72.55
CA MET A 1 -5.49 10.41 71.21
C MET A 1 -5.12 11.65 70.41
N ASP A 2 -5.15 11.55 69.08
CA ASP A 2 -4.63 12.50 68.07
C ASP A 2 -3.13 12.38 67.79
N ILE A 3 -2.72 11.44 66.91
CA ILE A 3 -2.82 11.35 65.44
C ILE A 3 -1.55 11.91 64.81
N ARG A 4 -0.79 10.97 64.23
CA ARG A 4 0.43 11.17 63.45
C ARG A 4 0.07 11.75 62.08
N ARG A 5 0.91 12.67 61.58
CA ARG A 5 1.66 12.60 60.31
C ARG A 5 0.90 11.96 59.12
N THR A 6 0.62 12.72 58.06
CA THR A 6 1.45 12.81 56.83
C THR A 6 0.70 13.60 55.76
N GLU A 7 1.48 14.29 54.93
CA GLU A 7 1.08 15.19 53.85
C GLU A 7 0.29 14.46 52.76
N ASN A 8 -0.81 15.07 52.33
CA ASN A 8 -1.55 14.75 51.12
C ASN A 8 -1.04 15.65 49.99
N ILE A 9 -0.39 15.07 48.99
CA ILE A 9 -0.33 15.60 47.62
C ILE A 9 0.02 14.43 46.70
N ASP A 10 -0.98 13.60 46.41
CA ASP A 10 -0.97 12.79 45.20
C ASP A 10 -1.20 13.74 44.03
N GLU A 11 -0.12 14.36 43.53
CA GLU A 11 -0.08 14.91 42.18
C GLU A 11 -0.18 13.74 41.21
N VAL A 12 -1.40 13.48 40.75
CA VAL A 12 -1.64 12.64 39.56
C VAL A 12 -1.09 13.43 38.38
N VAL A 13 0.18 13.18 38.05
CA VAL A 13 0.77 13.67 36.81
C VAL A 13 0.10 12.89 35.69
N ASP A 14 -0.89 13.50 35.06
CA ASP A 14 -1.44 13.02 33.80
C ASP A 14 -0.31 13.18 32.78
N VAL A 15 0.44 12.08 32.56
CA VAL A 15 1.42 12.01 31.50
C VAL A 15 0.60 11.80 30.23
N ASP A 16 0.00 12.88 29.74
CA ASP A 16 -0.44 12.95 28.36
C ASP A 16 0.79 12.62 27.52
N GLU A 17 0.83 11.37 27.04
CA GLU A 17 1.84 10.89 26.14
C GLU A 17 1.79 11.80 24.93
N VAL A 18 2.76 12.73 24.84
CA VAL A 18 2.90 13.62 23.70
C VAL A 18 3.27 12.73 22.52
N VAL A 19 2.25 12.22 21.83
CA VAL A 19 2.43 11.45 20.61
C VAL A 19 2.95 12.42 19.57
N ASP A 20 4.27 12.44 19.36
CA ASP A 20 4.85 13.21 18.26
C ASP A 20 4.29 12.65 16.95
N GLU A 21 3.35 13.37 16.35
CA GLU A 21 2.68 12.97 15.11
C GLU A 21 3.65 12.82 13.93
N ARG A 22 4.91 13.28 14.07
CA ARG A 22 5.96 13.20 13.06
C ARG A 22 6.80 11.93 13.17
N LEU A 23 6.67 11.16 14.25
CA LEU A 23 7.35 9.87 14.36
C LEU A 23 6.65 8.82 13.49
N PRO A 24 7.40 7.97 12.77
CA PRO A 24 6.82 6.84 12.04
C PRO A 24 6.04 5.94 13.01
N LYS A 25 4.71 5.90 12.87
CA LYS A 25 3.88 5.00 13.67
C LYS A 25 4.12 3.57 13.20
N ILE A 26 4.53 2.70 14.11
CA ILE A 26 4.72 1.28 13.81
C ILE A 26 3.36 0.67 13.44
N LEU A 27 3.28 0.12 12.23
CA LEU A 27 2.11 -0.58 11.71
C LEU A 27 2.11 -2.01 12.25
N TYR A 28 1.29 -2.28 13.27
CA TYR A 28 1.04 -3.64 13.75
C TYR A 28 -0.01 -4.32 12.87
N GLN A 29 0.05 -5.64 12.74
CA GLN A 29 -0.88 -6.40 11.90
C GLN A 29 -2.36 -6.22 12.31
N GLN A 30 -2.60 -5.93 13.59
CA GLN A 30 -3.92 -5.68 14.19
C GLN A 30 -4.31 -4.20 14.23
N SER A 31 -3.42 -3.29 13.83
CA SER A 31 -3.72 -1.86 13.79
C SER A 31 -4.86 -1.57 12.80
N LYS A 32 -5.52 -0.43 12.94
CA LYS A 32 -6.53 0.06 11.99
C LYS A 32 -5.99 1.26 11.21
N PRO A 33 -6.52 1.55 10.00
CA PRO A 33 -6.18 2.77 9.29
C PRO A 33 -6.46 4.00 10.15
N LEU A 34 -5.50 4.93 10.21
CA LEU A 34 -5.65 6.17 10.98
C LEU A 34 -6.58 7.17 10.26
N LYS A 35 -6.51 7.20 8.93
CA LYS A 35 -7.34 8.03 8.06
C LYS A 35 -7.83 7.16 6.90
N VAL A 36 -9.03 7.47 6.42
CA VAL A 36 -9.64 6.81 5.26
C VAL A 36 -10.14 7.88 4.30
N GLY A 37 -9.88 7.69 3.01
CA GLY A 37 -10.44 8.50 1.92
C GLY A 37 -11.53 7.70 1.21
N TYR A 38 -12.56 8.40 0.71
CA TYR A 38 -13.56 7.76 -0.16
C TYR A 38 -13.00 7.62 -1.58
N ILE A 39 -13.19 6.44 -2.17
CA ILE A 39 -12.79 6.11 -3.54
C ILE A 39 -13.97 5.42 -4.23
N GLU A 40 -14.26 5.81 -5.47
CA GLU A 40 -15.33 5.22 -6.24
C GLU A 40 -15.05 3.75 -6.61
N ALA A 41 -16.07 2.90 -6.52
CA ALA A 41 -15.99 1.46 -6.80
C ALA A 41 -16.28 1.15 -8.29
N ASP A 42 -15.62 1.85 -9.20
CA ASP A 42 -15.83 1.81 -10.66
C ASP A 42 -14.91 0.79 -11.39
N GLY A 43 -14.17 -0.03 -10.64
CA GLY A 43 -13.14 -0.93 -11.19
C GLY A 43 -11.77 -0.27 -11.38
N ASN A 44 -11.65 1.04 -11.19
CA ASN A 44 -10.38 1.76 -11.11
C ASN A 44 -9.92 2.00 -9.66
N CYS A 45 -10.67 1.51 -8.68
CA CYS A 45 -10.49 1.79 -7.25
C CYS A 45 -9.06 1.59 -6.73
N LEU A 46 -8.31 0.58 -7.22
CA LEU A 46 -6.90 0.41 -6.85
C LEU A 46 -6.06 1.62 -7.31
N PHE A 47 -6.16 1.99 -8.58
CA PHE A 47 -5.37 3.07 -9.16
C PHE A 47 -5.78 4.43 -8.59
N ARG A 48 -7.08 4.62 -8.34
CA ARG A 48 -7.61 5.79 -7.63
C ARG A 48 -7.06 5.89 -6.21
N SER A 49 -7.06 4.78 -5.47
CA SER A 49 -6.49 4.74 -4.11
C SER A 49 -5.01 5.12 -4.09
N VAL A 50 -4.23 4.63 -5.07
CA VAL A 50 -2.80 4.95 -5.18
C VAL A 50 -2.59 6.41 -5.57
N ALA A 51 -3.33 6.92 -6.56
CA ALA A 51 -3.27 8.33 -6.94
C ALA A 51 -3.58 9.23 -5.74
N PHE A 52 -4.63 8.90 -4.98
CA PHE A 52 -5.00 9.61 -3.75
C PHE A 52 -3.87 9.59 -2.71
N CYS A 53 -3.25 8.44 -2.46
CA CYS A 53 -2.13 8.33 -1.52
C CYS A 53 -0.90 9.15 -1.94
N LEU A 54 -0.63 9.28 -3.24
CA LEU A 54 0.56 9.96 -3.76
C LEU A 54 0.36 11.46 -3.95
N ALA A 55 -0.82 11.89 -4.40
CA ALA A 55 -1.09 13.26 -4.84
C ALA A 55 -2.18 13.98 -4.00
N GLY A 56 -2.85 13.28 -3.08
CA GLY A 56 -3.97 13.83 -2.30
C GLY A 56 -5.29 13.93 -3.07
N SER A 57 -5.34 13.45 -4.32
CA SER A 57 -6.53 13.36 -5.17
C SER A 57 -6.46 12.11 -6.05
N ASP A 58 -7.58 11.61 -6.56
CA ASP A 58 -7.63 10.42 -7.42
C ASP A 58 -7.72 10.74 -8.93
N ASP A 59 -7.59 12.00 -9.31
CA ASP A 59 -7.71 12.48 -10.69
C ASP A 59 -6.76 11.77 -11.66
N GLU A 60 -5.53 11.51 -11.22
CA GLU A 60 -4.46 10.91 -12.03
C GLU A 60 -4.46 9.37 -12.06
N HIS A 61 -5.56 8.72 -11.65
CA HIS A 61 -5.66 7.26 -11.60
C HIS A 61 -5.40 6.56 -12.95
N ILE A 62 -5.78 7.20 -14.07
CA ILE A 62 -5.49 6.66 -15.40
C ILE A 62 -3.98 6.65 -15.69
N ALA A 63 -3.25 7.69 -15.29
CA ALA A 63 -1.80 7.74 -15.45
C ALA A 63 -1.10 6.66 -14.60
N VAL A 64 -1.57 6.45 -13.36
CA VAL A 64 -1.10 5.34 -12.49
C VAL A 64 -1.34 4.00 -13.19
N ARG A 65 -2.55 3.77 -13.70
CA ARG A 65 -2.93 2.52 -14.37
C ARG A 65 -2.08 2.24 -15.61
N GLN A 66 -1.85 3.25 -16.44
CA GLN A 66 -1.00 3.14 -17.62
C GLN A 66 0.45 2.84 -17.25
N SER A 67 0.95 3.41 -16.15
CA SER A 67 2.30 3.16 -15.66
C SER A 67 2.46 1.71 -15.20
N VAL A 68 1.49 1.16 -14.48
CA VAL A 68 1.45 -0.26 -14.09
C VAL A 68 1.40 -1.16 -15.32
N ALA A 69 0.51 -0.90 -16.27
CA ALA A 69 0.40 -1.71 -17.49
C ALA A 69 1.69 -1.70 -18.32
N LYS A 70 2.35 -0.55 -18.45
CA LYS A 70 3.66 -0.42 -19.11
C LYS A 70 4.74 -1.19 -18.35
N PHE A 71 4.73 -1.13 -17.03
CA PHE A 71 5.68 -1.83 -16.17
C PHE A 71 5.54 -3.35 -16.27
N GLU A 72 4.33 -3.88 -16.15
CA GLU A 72 4.07 -5.31 -16.33
C GLU A 72 4.46 -5.80 -17.72
N LYS A 73 4.22 -4.99 -18.76
CA LYS A 73 4.65 -5.31 -20.13
C LYS A 73 6.17 -5.31 -20.28
N LYS A 74 6.89 -4.41 -19.60
CA LYS A 74 8.36 -4.35 -19.61
C LYS A 74 8.97 -5.60 -18.95
N TYR A 75 8.42 -6.01 -17.81
CA TYR A 75 8.91 -7.15 -17.01
C TYR A 75 8.03 -8.40 -17.14
N ASN A 76 7.54 -8.63 -18.36
CA ASN A 76 6.50 -9.60 -18.65
C ASN A 76 6.86 -11.04 -18.23
N ASP A 77 8.11 -11.46 -18.43
CA ASP A 77 8.57 -12.80 -18.14
C ASP A 77 8.69 -13.01 -16.62
N GLN A 78 9.21 -12.02 -15.90
CA GLN A 78 9.38 -12.03 -14.44
C GLN A 78 8.02 -12.14 -13.74
N PHE A 79 7.06 -11.27 -14.09
CA PHE A 79 5.72 -11.34 -13.50
C PHE A 79 5.04 -12.66 -13.81
N ARG A 80 5.12 -13.13 -15.06
CA ARG A 80 4.53 -14.41 -15.47
C ARG A 80 5.11 -15.57 -14.67
N GLU A 81 6.43 -15.63 -14.51
CA GLU A 81 7.14 -16.70 -13.80
C GLU A 81 6.85 -16.67 -12.30
N ILE A 82 6.99 -15.51 -11.65
CA ILE A 82 6.76 -15.35 -10.20
C ILE A 82 5.30 -15.65 -9.85
N LYS A 83 4.35 -15.24 -10.70
CA LYS A 83 2.91 -15.53 -10.51
C LYS A 83 2.48 -16.88 -11.07
N ASN A 84 3.42 -17.68 -11.59
CA ASN A 84 3.18 -19.00 -12.15
C ASN A 84 2.00 -19.03 -13.15
N MET A 85 1.94 -18.02 -14.03
CA MET A 85 0.87 -17.87 -15.00
C MET A 85 1.25 -18.50 -16.34
N THR A 86 0.33 -19.22 -16.98
CA THR A 86 0.55 -19.67 -18.36
C THR A 86 0.66 -18.47 -19.30
N GLY A 87 1.40 -18.60 -20.41
CA GLY A 87 1.51 -17.52 -21.41
C GLY A 87 0.17 -17.06 -21.96
N ARG A 88 -0.83 -17.94 -22.05
CA ARG A 88 -2.21 -17.58 -22.44
C ARG A 88 -2.90 -16.72 -21.37
N ALA A 89 -2.81 -17.12 -20.10
CA ALA A 89 -3.39 -16.36 -18.98
C ALA A 89 -2.74 -14.98 -18.87
N TRP A 90 -1.41 -14.90 -19.01
CA TRP A 90 -0.67 -13.64 -18.99
C TRP A 90 -1.05 -12.69 -20.12
N LYS A 91 -1.19 -13.19 -21.36
CA LYS A 91 -1.66 -12.36 -22.47
C LYS A 91 -3.07 -11.80 -22.24
N LYS A 92 -3.97 -12.61 -21.67
CA LYS A 92 -5.34 -12.17 -21.30
C LYS A 92 -5.33 -11.16 -20.14
N HIS A 93 -4.36 -11.28 -19.24
CA HIS A 93 -4.13 -10.31 -18.17
C HIS A 93 -3.70 -8.96 -18.76
N LEU A 94 -2.61 -8.94 -19.54
CA LEU A 94 -2.05 -7.74 -20.16
C LEU A 94 -3.05 -7.00 -21.08
N SER A 95 -3.88 -7.72 -21.83
CA SER A 95 -4.92 -7.07 -22.65
C SER A 95 -6.00 -6.39 -21.80
N GLY A 96 -6.21 -6.88 -20.58
CA GLY A 96 -7.22 -6.36 -19.68
C GLY A 96 -6.76 -5.19 -18.81
N ILE A 97 -5.54 -5.22 -18.29
CA ILE A 97 -5.02 -4.14 -17.43
C ILE A 97 -4.89 -2.80 -18.18
N ALA A 98 -4.78 -2.84 -19.51
CA ALA A 98 -4.84 -1.64 -20.34
C ALA A 98 -6.27 -1.10 -20.56
N THR A 99 -7.32 -1.89 -20.29
CA THR A 99 -8.73 -1.55 -20.59
C THR A 99 -9.41 -0.94 -19.37
N GLU A 100 -9.82 0.33 -19.44
CA GLU A 100 -10.45 1.07 -18.33
C GLU A 100 -11.62 0.32 -17.69
N GLY A 101 -11.81 0.46 -16.36
CA GLY A 101 -12.89 -0.18 -15.61
C GLY A 101 -12.71 -1.67 -15.34
N LYS A 102 -11.67 -2.32 -15.89
CA LYS A 102 -11.32 -3.69 -15.48
C LYS A 102 -10.68 -3.69 -14.09
N TRP A 103 -11.24 -4.51 -13.20
CA TRP A 103 -10.76 -4.68 -11.85
C TRP A 103 -9.30 -5.15 -11.82
N ALA A 104 -8.52 -4.48 -11.00
CA ALA A 104 -7.18 -4.91 -10.65
C ALA A 104 -7.21 -6.20 -9.82
N THR A 105 -6.13 -6.95 -9.90
CA THR A 105 -5.89 -8.16 -9.12
C THR A 105 -4.69 -7.96 -8.19
N GLU A 106 -4.26 -9.04 -7.55
CA GLU A 106 -3.04 -9.04 -6.75
C GLU A 106 -1.78 -8.69 -7.58
N VAL A 107 -1.77 -9.03 -8.88
CA VAL A 107 -0.63 -8.78 -9.77
C VAL A 107 -0.32 -7.29 -9.83
N GLU A 108 -1.34 -6.44 -10.00
CA GLU A 108 -1.18 -5.00 -10.06
C GLU A 108 -0.64 -4.41 -8.75
N ILE A 109 -1.00 -4.97 -7.59
CA ILE A 109 -0.50 -4.50 -6.29
C ILE A 109 1.01 -4.78 -6.18
N PHE A 110 1.45 -5.97 -6.58
CA PHE A 110 2.88 -6.28 -6.64
C PHE A 110 3.61 -5.45 -7.70
N ALA A 111 2.98 -5.21 -8.85
CA ALA A 111 3.55 -4.36 -9.88
C ALA A 111 3.74 -2.91 -9.40
N LEU A 112 2.76 -2.36 -8.67
CA LEU A 112 2.89 -1.07 -8.02
C LEU A 112 3.99 -1.05 -6.96
N ALA A 113 4.06 -2.09 -6.12
CA ALA A 113 5.10 -2.17 -5.08
C ALA A 113 6.51 -2.17 -5.71
N SER A 114 6.71 -2.96 -6.77
CA SER A 114 7.96 -2.97 -7.53
C SER A 114 8.23 -1.66 -8.27
N LEU A 115 7.22 -1.05 -8.90
CA LEU A 115 7.37 0.20 -9.64
C LEU A 115 7.72 1.38 -8.74
N LEU A 116 7.15 1.42 -7.53
CA LEU A 116 7.38 2.48 -6.54
C LEU A 116 8.55 2.19 -5.61
N GLU A 117 9.17 1.02 -5.73
CA GLU A 117 10.22 0.53 -4.82
C GLU A 117 9.82 0.63 -3.34
N ALA A 118 8.55 0.34 -3.05
CA ALA A 118 7.95 0.54 -1.73
C ALA A 118 7.00 -0.60 -1.37
N ASP A 119 6.92 -0.89 -0.07
CA ASP A 119 5.90 -1.81 0.47
C ASP A 119 4.50 -1.17 0.31
N ILE A 120 3.58 -1.89 -0.32
CA ILE A 120 2.16 -1.53 -0.35
C ILE A 120 1.43 -2.34 0.69
N TRP A 121 0.63 -1.66 1.51
CA TRP A 121 -0.17 -2.28 2.55
C TRP A 121 -1.66 -2.11 2.25
N THR A 122 -2.41 -3.21 2.19
CA THR A 122 -3.87 -3.18 2.09
C THR A 122 -4.51 -3.58 3.41
N TYR A 123 -5.67 -3.00 3.71
CA TYR A 123 -6.44 -3.32 4.91
C TYR A 123 -7.78 -3.92 4.51
N LEU A 124 -8.00 -5.19 4.85
CA LEU A 124 -9.26 -5.89 4.58
C LEU A 124 -9.58 -6.86 5.71
N GLY A 125 -10.86 -6.92 6.11
CA GLY A 125 -11.30 -7.87 7.13
C GLY A 125 -10.61 -7.73 8.49
N GLY A 126 -10.24 -6.50 8.85
CA GLY A 126 -9.58 -6.22 10.13
C GLY A 126 -8.07 -6.48 10.15
N LYS A 127 -7.45 -6.77 9.00
CA LYS A 127 -6.04 -7.19 8.92
C LYS A 127 -5.29 -6.41 7.84
N TRP A 128 -4.04 -6.12 8.14
CA TRP A 128 -3.08 -5.62 7.17
C TRP A 128 -2.43 -6.76 6.39
N LEU A 129 -2.38 -6.61 5.07
CA LEU A 129 -1.61 -7.45 4.15
C LEU A 129 -0.52 -6.59 3.51
N ARG A 130 0.71 -7.10 3.49
CA ARG A 130 1.86 -6.43 2.89
C ARG A 130 2.23 -7.06 1.56
N TYR A 131 2.44 -6.20 0.57
CA TYR A 131 2.95 -6.50 -0.76
C TYR A 131 4.29 -5.80 -0.91
N ARG A 132 5.36 -6.58 -1.04
CA ARG A 132 6.71 -6.06 -1.24
C ARG A 132 7.07 -6.04 -2.72
N PRO A 133 8.02 -5.19 -3.15
CA PRO A 133 8.65 -5.32 -4.45
C PRO A 133 9.04 -6.78 -4.73
N LEU A 134 8.66 -7.30 -5.90
CA LEU A 134 9.03 -8.66 -6.32
C LEU A 134 10.48 -8.77 -6.80
N PHE A 135 11.04 -7.65 -7.26
CA PHE A 135 12.40 -7.52 -7.77
C PHE A 135 12.79 -6.04 -7.73
N VAL A 136 14.10 -5.78 -7.71
CA VAL A 136 14.68 -4.44 -7.82
C VAL A 136 14.75 -4.06 -9.30
N VAL A 137 14.39 -2.82 -9.60
CA VAL A 137 14.46 -2.24 -10.94
C VAL A 137 15.66 -1.32 -10.97
N GLU A 138 16.79 -1.76 -11.53
CA GLU A 138 17.94 -0.86 -11.65
C GLU A 138 17.71 0.17 -12.77
N GLY A 139 18.28 1.37 -12.57
CA GLY A 139 18.07 2.55 -13.43
C GLY A 139 18.54 2.39 -14.89
N ASP A 140 19.28 1.33 -15.20
CA ASP A 140 19.76 0.94 -16.53
C ASP A 140 19.01 -0.26 -17.13
N GLY A 141 18.06 -0.85 -16.39
CA GLY A 141 17.27 -2.00 -16.82
C GLY A 141 17.93 -3.36 -16.62
N ALA A 142 19.07 -3.44 -15.93
CA ALA A 142 19.66 -4.70 -15.50
C ALA A 142 18.95 -5.24 -14.25
N LEU A 143 18.97 -6.58 -14.08
CA LEU A 143 18.37 -7.30 -12.95
C LEU A 143 19.49 -7.97 -12.17
N HIS A 144 19.48 -7.82 -10.84
CA HIS A 144 20.29 -8.63 -9.94
C HIS A 144 19.41 -9.34 -8.90
N SER A 145 19.66 -10.65 -8.76
CA SER A 145 18.97 -11.61 -7.89
C SER A 145 19.43 -11.55 -6.45
#